data_AF-A0A7C5AIY6-F1
#
_entry.id   AF-A0A7C5AIY6-F1
#
_cell.length_a   1.000
_cell.length_b   1.000
_cell.length_c   1.000
_cell.angle_alpha   90.00
_cell.angle_beta   90.00
_cell.angle_gamma   90.00
#
_symmetry.space_group_name_H-M   'P 1'
#
loop_
_entity.id
_entity.type
_entity.pdbx_description
1 polymer ?
#
loop_
_entity_poly.entity_id
_entity_poly.type
_entity_poly.pdbx_seq_one_letter_code
_entity_poly.pdbx_strand_id
1 'polypeptide(L)' 'MLVSYLSTTAMFQLGLLPGPGGEYIPADLANGSRTIDLLEVLQEKTRGNLTRQESNLLDDVLYELRMTYLEVQKQASKRK' A
#
# COMPACT_ATOMS: atom_id res chain seq x y z
N MET A 1 14.05 2.16 -3.65
CA MET A 1 13.84 0.69 -3.64
C MET A 1 12.94 0.23 -2.50
N LEU A 2 13.15 0.65 -1.25
CA LEU A 2 12.30 0.25 -0.11
C LEU A 2 10.82 0.63 -0.28
N VAL A 3 10.53 1.88 -0.67
CA VAL A 3 9.14 2.36 -0.88
C VAL A 3 8.41 1.51 -1.92
N SER A 4 9.07 1.21 -3.05
CA SER A 4 8.51 0.36 -4.10
C SER A 4 8.22 -1.06 -3.61
N TYR A 5 9.12 -1.64 -2.82
CA TYR A 5 8.91 -2.98 -2.23
C TYR A 5 7.69 -3.02 -1.30
N LEU A 6 7.56 -2.02 -0.41
CA LEU A 6 6.42 -1.93 0.50
C LEU A 6 5.12 -1.64 -0.25
N SER A 7 5.17 -0.84 -1.32
CA SER A 7 4.02 -0.60 -2.20
C SER A 7 3.52 -1.88 -2.86
N THR A 8 4.40 -2.64 -3.51
CA THR A 8 4.04 -3.94 -4.10
C THR A 8 3.50 -4.90 -3.04
N THR A 9 4.09 -4.90 -1.84
CA THR A 9 3.63 -5.72 -0.71
C THR A 9 2.21 -5.35 -0.29
N ALA A 10 1.90 -4.06 -0.16
CA ALA A 10 0.55 -3.59 0.14
C ALA A 10 -0.44 -3.97 -0.96
N MET A 11 -0.08 -3.79 -2.23
CA MET A 11 -0.94 -4.18 -3.37
C MET A 11 -1.26 -5.68 -3.37
N PHE A 12 -0.27 -6.52 -3.08
CA PHE A 12 -0.46 -7.96 -2.92
C PHE A 12 -1.41 -8.29 -1.76
N GLN A 13 -1.21 -7.67 -0.60
CA GLN A 13 -2.09 -7.84 0.56
C GLN A 13 -3.51 -7.36 0.29
N LEU A 14 -3.69 -6.32 -0.52
CA LEU A 14 -5.00 -5.83 -0.95
C LEU A 14 -5.66 -6.68 -2.05
N GLY A 15 -5.03 -7.80 -2.45
CA GLY A 15 -5.58 -8.73 -3.45
C GLY A 15 -5.63 -8.15 -4.87
N LEU A 16 -4.78 -7.16 -5.16
CA LEU A 16 -4.70 -6.50 -6.47
C LEU A 16 -3.72 -7.19 -7.42
N LEU A 17 -2.85 -8.03 -6.86
CA LEU A 17 -1.87 -8.81 -7.60
C LEU A 17 -2.21 -10.29 -7.50
N PRO A 18 -2.10 -11.06 -8.59
CA PRO A 18 -2.29 -12.50 -8.53
C PRO A 18 -1.15 -13.16 -7.75
N GLY A 19 -1.43 -14.35 -7.22
CA GLY A 19 -0.39 -15.21 -6.64
C GLY A 19 0.62 -15.69 -7.69
N PRO A 20 1.75 -16.30 -7.25
CA PRO A 20 2.81 -16.77 -8.14
C PRO A 20 2.34 -17.75 -9.23
N GLY A 21 1.24 -18.48 -9.01
CA GLY A 21 0.61 -19.39 -9.96
C GLY A 21 -0.57 -18.80 -10.74
N GLY A 22 -0.84 -17.49 -10.61
CA GLY A 22 -2.00 -16.83 -11.21
C GLY A 22 -3.28 -16.93 -10.37
N GLU A 23 -3.21 -17.52 -9.17
CA GLU A 23 -4.36 -17.66 -8.29
C GLU A 23 -4.87 -16.32 -7.77
N TYR A 24 -6.20 -16.23 -7.60
CA TYR A 24 -6.82 -15.10 -6.93
C TYR A 24 -6.53 -15.17 -5.43
N ILE A 25 -5.94 -14.10 -4.90
CA ILE A 25 -5.68 -13.95 -3.47
C ILE A 25 -6.70 -12.95 -2.91
N PRO A 26 -7.56 -13.36 -1.95
CA PRO A 26 -8.48 -12.45 -1.29
C PRO A 26 -7.73 -11.32 -0.56
N ALA A 27 -8.33 -10.13 -0.56
CA ALA A 27 -7.76 -8.99 0.15
C ALA A 27 -7.70 -9.23 1.67
N ASP A 28 -6.51 -9.07 2.24
CA ASP A 28 -6.25 -8.93 3.67
C ASP A 28 -6.12 -7.45 4.01
N LEU A 29 -7.26 -6.81 4.28
CA LEU A 29 -7.32 -5.40 4.66
C LEU A 29 -6.52 -5.09 5.94
N ALA A 30 -6.38 -6.04 6.86
CA ALA A 30 -5.64 -5.79 8.10
C ALA A 30 -4.14 -5.66 7.83
N ASN A 31 -3.58 -6.55 7.02
CA ASN A 31 -2.18 -6.46 6.61
C ASN A 31 -1.93 -5.29 5.65
N GLY A 32 -2.84 -5.05 4.70
CA GLY A 32 -2.73 -3.91 3.78
C GLY A 32 -2.67 -2.57 4.52
N SER A 33 -3.53 -2.36 5.53
CA SER A 33 -3.49 -1.17 6.39
C SER A 33 -2.15 -1.05 7.12
N ARG A 34 -1.66 -2.13 7.74
CA ARG A 34 -0.39 -2.12 8.48
C ARG A 34 0.80 -1.72 7.61
N THR A 35 0.84 -2.16 6.35
CA THR A 35 1.92 -1.79 5.43
C THR A 35 1.82 -0.33 4.99
N ILE A 36 0.61 0.22 4.81
CA ILE A 36 0.39 1.66 4.57
C ILE A 36 0.85 2.48 5.79
N ASP A 37 0.47 2.06 6.99
CA ASP A 37 0.89 2.73 8.24
C ASP A 37 2.42 2.72 8.40
N LEU A 38 3.08 1.63 8.01
CA LEU A 38 4.55 1.55 8.01
C LEU A 38 5.19 2.55 7.04
N LEU A 39 4.61 2.75 5.86
CA LEU A 39 5.05 3.77 4.91
C LEU A 39 4.87 5.19 5.47
N GLU A 40 3.79 5.43 6.21
CA GLU A 40 3.54 6.71 6.89
C GLU A 40 4.58 6.96 7.99
N VAL A 41 4.86 5.96 8.83
CA VAL A 41 5.95 6.05 9.82
C VAL A 41 7.30 6.33 9.14
N LEU A 42 7.56 5.69 7.99
CA LEU A 42 8.78 5.95 7.22
C LEU A 42 8.84 7.40 6.74
N GLN A 43 7.74 7.95 6.22
CA GLN A 43 7.64 9.35 5.79
C GLN A 43 7.93 10.31 6.96
N GLU A 44 7.32 10.08 8.12
CA GLU A 44 7.54 10.89 9.32
C GLU A 44 8.99 10.84 9.78
N LYS A 45 9.58 9.64 9.87
CA LYS A 45 10.93 9.43 10.40
C LYS A 45 12.03 9.90 9.46
N THR A 46 11.76 9.97 8.16
CA THR A 46 12.73 10.41 7.14
C THR A 46 12.55 11.87 6.71
N ARG A 47 11.52 12.56 7.19
CA ARG A 47 11.27 13.97 6.88
C ARG A 47 12.52 14.83 7.12
N GLY A 48 12.85 15.68 6.14
CA GLY A 48 14.04 16.53 6.16
C GLY A 48 15.33 15.85 5.71
N ASN A 49 15.33 14.52 5.54
CA ASN A 49 16.46 13.75 5.01
C ASN A 49 16.23 13.22 3.59
N LEU A 50 15.04 13.44 3.02
CA LEU A 50 14.69 13.00 1.67
C LEU A 50 15.03 14.08 0.63
N THR A 51 15.48 13.64 -0.54
CA THR A 51 15.47 14.48 -1.73
C THR A 51 14.03 14.78 -2.16
N ARG A 52 13.84 15.82 -2.99
CA ARG A 52 12.50 16.13 -3.56
C ARG A 52 11.89 14.94 -4.30
N GLN A 53 12.71 14.20 -5.05
CA GLN A 53 12.24 13.05 -5.80
C GLN A 53 11.75 11.93 -4.87
N GLU A 54 12.47 11.65 -3.78
CA GLU A 54 12.07 10.64 -2.80
C GLU A 54 10.83 11.04 -2.02
N SER A 55 10.71 12.32 -1.65
CA SER A 55 9.50 12.84 -0.99
C SER A 55 8.28 12.68 -1.91
N ASN A 56 8.37 13.13 -3.16
CA ASN A 56 7.26 13.02 -4.11
C ASN A 56 6.87 11.56 -4.33
N LEU A 57 7.84 10.66 -4.52
CA LEU A 57 7.57 9.23 -4.69
C LEU A 57 6.81 8.66 -3.47
N LEU A 58 7.22 9.02 -2.26
CA LEU A 58 6.58 8.52 -1.05
C LEU A 58 5.17 9.09 -0.87
N ASP A 59 4.98 10.37 -1.19
CA ASP A 59 3.68 11.04 -1.14
C ASP A 59 2.70 10.43 -2.15
N ASP A 60 3.13 10.22 -3.39
CA ASP A 60 2.33 9.62 -4.46
C ASP A 60 1.91 8.19 -4.11
N VAL A 61 2.87 7.37 -3.65
CA VAL A 61 2.60 5.97 -3.24
C VAL A 61 1.64 5.93 -2.05
N LEU A 62 1.81 6.76 -1.03
CA LEU A 62 0.90 6.81 0.12
C LEU A 62 -0.52 7.22 -0.31
N TYR A 63 -0.64 8.21 -1.19
CA TYR A 63 -1.92 8.64 -1.72
C TYR A 63 -2.64 7.52 -2.48
N GLU A 64 -1.95 6.90 -3.45
CA GLU A 64 -2.51 5.82 -4.26
C GLU A 64 -2.96 4.63 -3.41
N LEU A 65 -2.12 4.18 -2.47
CA LEU A 65 -2.43 3.04 -1.61
C LEU A 65 -3.62 3.31 -0.68
N ARG A 66 -3.73 4.53 -0.13
CA ARG A 66 -4.87 4.92 0.72
C ARG A 66 -6.18 4.93 -0.05
N MET A 67 -6.18 5.50 -1.26
CA MET A 67 -7.37 5.49 -2.12
C MET A 67 -7.78 4.07 -2.49
N THR A 68 -6.80 3.26 -2.90
CA THR A 68 -7.01 1.86 -3.25
C THR A 68 -7.54 1.05 -2.07
N TYR A 69 -7.00 1.26 -0.86
CA TYR A 69 -7.48 0.63 0.36
C TYR A 69 -8.97 0.91 0.61
N LEU A 70 -9.39 2.18 0.50
CA LEU A 70 -10.79 2.57 0.69
C LEU A 70 -11.71 1.91 -0.34
N GLU A 71 -11.27 1.82 -1.60
CA GLU A 71 -12.01 1.14 -2.65
C GLU A 71 -12.18 -0.36 -2.35
N VAL A 72 -11.10 -1.05 -2.01
CA VAL A 72 -11.12 -2.48 -1.67
C VAL A 72 -11.97 -2.73 -0.43
N GLN A 73 -11.86 -1.88 0.60
CA GLN A 73 -12.67 -1.98 1.81
C GLN A 73 -14.17 -1.82 1.50
N LYS A 74 -14.54 -0.86 0.64
CA LYS A 74 -15.92 -0.64 0.21
C LYS A 74 -16.46 -1.81 -0.62
N GLN A 75 -15.62 -2.46 -1.43
CA GLN A 75 -16.02 -3.65 -2.17
C GLN A 75 -16.21 -4.86 -1.25
N ALA A 76 -15.32 -5.04 -0.27
CA ALA A 76 -15.41 -6.11 0.71
C ALA A 76 -16.65 -5.99 1.60
N SER A 77 -17.03 -4.78 2.00
CA SER A 77 -18.24 -4.54 2.81
C SER A 77 -19.53 -4.73 2.02
N LYS A 78 -19.54 -4.46 0.70
CA LYS A 78 -20.68 -4.73 -0.19
C LYS A 78 -20.91 -6.22 -0.49
N ARG A 79 -19.89 -7.06 -0.32
CA ARG A 79 -19.95 -8.52 -0.57
C ARG A 79 -20.40 -9.32 0.67
N LYS A 80 -20.47 -8.68 1.84
CA LYS A 80 -21.05 -9.24 3.07
C LYS A 80 -22.55 -9.02 3.10
#